data_AF-A0A645E146-F1
#
_entry.id   AF-A0A645E146-F1
#
_cell.length_a   1.000
_cell.length_b   1.000
_cell.length_c   1.000
_cell.angle_alpha   90.00
_cell.angle_beta   90.00
_cell.angle_gamma   90.00
#
_symmetry.space_group_name_H-M   'P 1'
#
loop_
_entity.id
_entity.type
_entity.pdbx_description
1 polymer ?
#
loop_
_entity_poly.entity_id
_entity_poly.type
_entity_poly.pdbx_seq_one_letter_code
_entity_poly.pdbx_strand_id
1 'polypeptide(L)'
;MYLGKDGYLFQKFEKPNIKNLENKLNTINNFALNNKDTHVYFMLAPNSTRILEDRLPSYASPADQRDYINQVNHGLGKDIKFVDVFDTMNSNKDKYIYYKTDHHWTTEGAFYAYEDLGKYMGYSPLKKEDFKITKVSDEFYGTLYSRSGFRNIKPDTIEVYTPKEETHYKVWYSDEKKERDSFLHLENANKKDKYTVFFNSNHPLVKIQTGVNNHKRLLVIKDSYANSLVPFLTNHYSEIYMVDPRYYTDSITDLAKANSVDDILLLYNVNTFSEDASINTIR
;
A
#
# COMPACT_ATOMS: atom_id res chain seq x y z
N MET A 1 13.30 17.13 -3.41
CA MET A 1 11.92 17.32 -2.93
C MET A 1 11.41 18.63 -3.46
N TYR A 2 10.13 18.73 -3.79
CA TYR A 2 9.52 19.97 -4.26
C TYR A 2 8.49 20.46 -3.25
N LEU A 3 8.42 21.78 -3.03
CA LEU A 3 7.29 22.43 -2.38
C LEU A 3 6.36 22.90 -3.48
N GLY A 4 5.16 22.35 -3.53
CA GLY A 4 4.12 22.74 -4.46
C GLY A 4 3.07 23.65 -3.85
N LYS A 5 1.99 23.87 -4.62
CA LYS A 5 0.83 24.65 -4.20
C LYS A 5 0.16 24.02 -2.97
N ASP A 6 -0.55 24.84 -2.20
CA ASP A 6 -1.36 24.45 -1.04
C ASP A 6 -0.61 23.69 0.07
N GLY A 7 0.73 23.83 0.10
CA GLY A 7 1.61 23.22 1.09
C GLY A 7 1.98 21.77 0.82
N TYR A 8 1.73 21.23 -0.38
CA TYR A 8 2.12 19.86 -0.72
C TYR A 8 3.64 19.73 -0.88
N LEU A 9 4.19 18.69 -0.25
CA LEU A 9 5.56 18.23 -0.45
C LEU A 9 5.55 17.03 -1.40
N PHE A 10 6.42 17.10 -2.41
CA PHE A 10 6.53 16.05 -3.43
C PHE A 10 7.90 15.40 -3.40
N GLN A 11 7.93 14.09 -3.25
CA GLN A 11 9.14 13.30 -3.45
C GLN A 11 9.43 13.22 -4.94
N LYS A 12 10.67 13.56 -5.33
CA LYS A 12 11.08 13.47 -6.72
C LYS A 12 11.09 11.99 -7.13
N PHE A 13 10.51 11.70 -8.30
CA PHE A 13 10.70 10.42 -8.96
C PHE A 13 11.86 10.53 -9.94
N GLU A 14 12.90 9.75 -9.69
CA GLU A 14 14.08 9.69 -10.56
C GLU A 14 13.85 8.73 -11.72
N LYS A 15 14.64 8.88 -12.80
CA LYS A 15 14.60 7.95 -13.92
C LYS A 15 14.95 6.54 -13.42
N PRO A 16 14.08 5.54 -13.63
CA PRO A 16 14.32 4.16 -13.20
C PRO A 16 15.56 3.55 -13.87
N ASN A 17 16.26 2.69 -13.13
CA ASN A 17 17.33 1.89 -13.71
C ASN A 17 16.72 0.68 -14.44
N ILE A 18 16.89 0.61 -15.76
CA ILE A 18 16.29 -0.44 -16.62
C ILE A 18 16.73 -1.84 -16.19
N LYS A 19 18.02 -2.05 -15.90
CA LYS A 19 18.53 -3.35 -15.43
C LYS A 19 17.91 -3.76 -14.10
N ASN A 20 17.67 -2.80 -13.20
CA ASN A 20 16.97 -3.06 -11.95
C ASN A 20 15.51 -3.46 -12.20
N LEU A 21 14.82 -2.80 -13.13
CA LEU A 21 13.47 -3.15 -13.54
C LEU A 21 13.40 -4.56 -14.12
N GLU A 22 14.28 -4.91 -15.06
CA GLU A 22 14.35 -6.24 -15.67
C GLU A 22 14.54 -7.35 -14.63
N ASN A 23 15.45 -7.13 -13.66
CA ASN A 23 15.65 -8.08 -12.56
C ASN A 23 14.39 -8.27 -11.72
N LYS A 24 13.71 -7.18 -11.33
CA LYS A 24 12.46 -7.25 -10.55
C LYS A 24 11.36 -8.00 -11.30
N LEU A 25 11.19 -7.70 -12.59
CA LEU A 25 10.21 -8.39 -13.43
C LEU A 25 10.51 -9.87 -13.55
N ASN A 26 11.78 -10.25 -13.76
CA ASN A 26 12.18 -11.65 -13.78
C ASN A 26 11.88 -12.36 -12.46
N THR A 27 12.19 -11.73 -11.32
CA THR A 27 11.88 -12.29 -10.00
C THR A 27 10.38 -12.46 -9.79
N ILE A 28 9.58 -11.45 -10.11
CA ILE A 28 8.12 -11.47 -9.94
C ILE A 28 7.47 -12.52 -10.84
N ASN A 29 7.90 -12.60 -12.11
CA ASN A 29 7.41 -13.60 -13.04
C ASN A 29 7.77 -15.02 -12.59
N ASN A 30 9.00 -15.24 -12.11
CA ASN A 30 9.40 -16.54 -11.57
C ASN A 30 8.64 -16.90 -10.29
N PHE A 31 8.38 -15.92 -9.42
CA PHE A 31 7.57 -16.11 -8.22
C PHE A 31 6.14 -16.53 -8.58
N ALA A 32 5.50 -15.87 -9.55
CA ALA A 32 4.18 -16.27 -10.03
C ALA A 32 4.19 -17.68 -10.64
N LEU A 33 5.23 -18.02 -11.41
CA LEU A 33 5.42 -19.38 -11.95
C LEU A 33 5.63 -20.45 -10.87
N ASN A 34 6.08 -20.10 -9.67
CA ASN A 34 6.23 -21.02 -8.54
C ASN A 34 4.94 -21.16 -7.69
N ASN A 35 3.92 -20.35 -7.99
CA ASN A 35 2.64 -20.28 -7.30
C ASN A 35 1.47 -20.36 -8.31
N LYS A 36 1.55 -21.26 -9.30
CA LYS A 36 0.58 -21.34 -10.42
C LYS A 36 -0.84 -21.69 -10.02
N ASP A 37 -1.02 -22.30 -8.85
CA ASP A 37 -2.33 -22.68 -8.31
C ASP A 37 -2.99 -21.52 -7.52
N THR A 38 -2.35 -20.35 -7.48
CA THR A 38 -2.78 -19.17 -6.74
C THR A 38 -2.99 -18.01 -7.71
N HIS A 39 -4.03 -17.19 -7.52
CA HIS A 39 -4.21 -16.00 -8.37
C HIS A 39 -3.21 -14.91 -7.94
N VAL A 40 -2.38 -14.44 -8.87
CA VAL A 40 -1.39 -13.39 -8.58
C VAL A 40 -1.86 -12.05 -9.16
N TYR A 41 -1.94 -11.05 -8.30
CA TYR A 41 -2.30 -9.67 -8.62
C TYR A 41 -1.12 -8.76 -8.33
N PHE A 42 -0.92 -7.73 -9.15
CA PHE A 42 0.08 -6.70 -8.88
C PHE A 42 -0.54 -5.31 -9.05
N MET A 43 -0.65 -4.59 -7.93
CA MET A 43 -0.96 -3.16 -7.90
C MET A 43 0.34 -2.34 -7.73
N LEU A 44 0.61 -1.47 -8.71
CA LEU A 44 1.66 -0.46 -8.60
C LEU A 44 1.02 0.93 -8.51
N ALA A 45 0.92 1.46 -7.29
CA ALA A 45 0.22 2.70 -7.01
C ALA A 45 1.05 3.94 -7.40
N PRO A 46 0.50 4.88 -8.20
CA PRO A 46 1.14 6.19 -8.39
C PRO A 46 1.12 6.98 -7.08
N ASN A 47 2.02 7.94 -6.95
CA ASN A 47 1.99 8.85 -5.80
C ASN A 47 1.57 10.27 -6.19
N SER A 48 1.54 11.14 -5.18
CA SER A 48 1.12 12.54 -5.32
C SER A 48 1.89 13.29 -6.40
N THR A 49 3.16 12.97 -6.65
CA THR A 49 3.99 13.65 -7.66
C THR A 49 3.42 13.52 -9.08
N ARG A 50 2.79 12.38 -9.40
CA ARG A 50 2.18 12.19 -10.72
C ARG A 50 0.70 12.58 -10.75
N ILE A 51 -0.07 12.22 -9.72
CA ILE A 51 -1.53 12.45 -9.68
C ILE A 51 -1.87 13.93 -9.46
N LEU A 52 -1.06 14.66 -8.68
CA LEU A 52 -1.25 16.08 -8.36
C LEU A 52 -0.21 16.95 -9.08
N GLU A 53 0.16 16.59 -10.31
CA GLU A 53 1.23 17.28 -11.07
C GLU A 53 0.96 18.77 -11.30
N ASP A 54 -0.32 19.17 -11.36
CA ASP A 54 -0.79 20.55 -11.49
C ASP A 54 -0.45 21.42 -10.25
N ARG A 55 -0.11 20.77 -9.13
CA ARG A 55 0.33 21.39 -7.88
C ARG A 55 1.85 21.47 -7.77
N LEU A 56 2.62 20.84 -8.66
CA LEU A 56 4.07 20.98 -8.69
C LEU A 56 4.49 22.42 -9.07
N PRO A 57 5.64 22.90 -8.57
CA PRO A 57 6.18 24.17 -9.04
C PRO A 57 6.64 24.04 -10.49
N SER A 58 6.62 25.15 -11.24
CA SER A 58 6.91 25.17 -12.69
C SER A 58 8.31 24.66 -13.08
N TYR A 59 9.26 24.67 -12.15
CA TYR A 59 10.62 24.14 -12.36
C TYR A 59 10.76 22.65 -12.06
N ALA A 60 9.73 22.00 -11.51
CA ALA A 60 9.77 20.58 -11.24
C ALA A 60 9.63 19.78 -12.53
N SER A 61 10.52 18.81 -12.72
CA SER A 61 10.54 17.92 -13.87
C SER A 61 10.82 16.48 -13.40
N PRO A 62 9.90 15.86 -12.63
CA PRO A 62 10.04 14.46 -12.24
C PRO A 62 9.97 13.55 -13.47
N ALA A 63 10.54 12.35 -13.39
CA ALA A 63 10.28 11.32 -14.40
C ALA A 63 8.79 10.94 -14.40
N ASP A 64 8.27 10.46 -15.54
CA ASP A 64 6.87 10.09 -15.66
C ASP A 64 6.61 8.73 -15.00
N GLN A 65 5.88 8.75 -13.88
CA GLN A 65 5.48 7.52 -13.19
C GLN A 65 4.49 6.68 -14.01
N ARG A 66 3.63 7.31 -14.84
CA ARG A 66 2.67 6.56 -15.66
C ARG A 66 3.40 5.75 -16.73
N ASP A 67 4.42 6.33 -17.35
CA ASP A 67 5.29 5.61 -18.28
C ASP A 67 5.97 4.41 -17.59
N TYR A 68 6.56 4.61 -16.41
CA TYR A 68 7.16 3.50 -15.66
C TYR A 68 6.15 2.42 -15.24
N ILE A 69 4.97 2.82 -14.76
CA ILE A 69 3.87 1.87 -14.45
C ILE A 69 3.52 1.03 -15.68
N ASN A 70 3.39 1.67 -16.84
CA ASN A 70 3.09 0.98 -18.08
C ASN A 70 4.22 0.02 -18.44
N GLN A 71 5.50 0.42 -18.33
CA GLN A 71 6.63 -0.47 -18.58
C GLN A 71 6.62 -1.69 -17.65
N VAL A 72 6.30 -1.52 -16.36
CA VAL A 72 6.14 -2.63 -15.41
C VAL A 72 5.03 -3.56 -15.90
N ASN A 73 3.83 -3.04 -16.17
CA ASN A 73 2.69 -3.83 -16.64
C ASN A 73 3.03 -4.65 -17.90
N HIS A 74 3.65 -4.04 -18.91
CA HIS A 74 4.06 -4.75 -20.14
C HIS A 74 5.10 -5.85 -19.89
N GLY A 75 5.90 -5.73 -18.84
CA GLY A 75 6.92 -6.72 -18.47
C GLY A 75 6.41 -7.86 -17.58
N LEU A 76 5.18 -7.78 -17.07
CA LEU A 76 4.59 -8.84 -16.26
C LEU A 76 4.15 -10.02 -17.14
N GLY A 77 4.34 -11.22 -16.62
CA GLY A 77 3.85 -12.45 -17.24
C GLY A 77 2.33 -12.47 -17.29
N LYS A 78 1.78 -13.13 -18.30
CA LYS A 78 0.33 -13.26 -18.56
C LYS A 78 -0.49 -13.82 -17.38
N ASP A 79 0.16 -14.56 -16.48
CA ASP A 79 -0.48 -15.20 -15.32
C ASP A 79 -0.61 -14.23 -14.13
N ILE A 80 -0.08 -13.01 -14.25
CA ILE A 80 -0.18 -11.93 -13.27
C ILE A 80 -1.20 -10.91 -13.74
N LYS A 81 -2.23 -10.67 -12.93
CA LYS A 81 -3.23 -9.63 -13.20
C LYS A 81 -2.74 -8.29 -12.69
N PHE A 82 -2.41 -7.37 -13.59
CA PHE A 82 -2.07 -6.00 -13.23
C PHE A 82 -3.32 -5.22 -12.82
N VAL A 83 -3.27 -4.58 -11.65
CA VAL A 83 -4.35 -3.75 -11.09
C VAL A 83 -3.98 -2.28 -11.32
N ASP A 84 -4.60 -1.68 -12.34
CA ASP A 84 -4.37 -0.28 -12.69
C ASP A 84 -5.32 0.63 -11.92
N VAL A 85 -4.78 1.37 -10.95
CA VAL A 85 -5.54 2.35 -10.14
C VAL A 85 -5.33 3.78 -10.62
N PHE A 86 -4.56 4.02 -11.69
CA PHE A 86 -4.15 5.37 -12.07
C PHE A 86 -5.34 6.28 -12.40
N ASP A 87 -6.26 5.81 -13.24
CA ASP A 87 -7.40 6.60 -13.67
C ASP A 87 -8.36 6.89 -12.52
N THR A 88 -8.54 5.92 -11.62
CA THR A 88 -9.31 6.07 -10.38
C THR A 88 -8.71 7.16 -9.49
N MET A 89 -7.39 7.12 -9.27
CA MET A 89 -6.70 8.15 -8.47
C MET A 89 -6.74 9.52 -9.14
N ASN A 90 -6.51 9.59 -10.45
CA ASN A 90 -6.54 10.85 -11.20
C ASN A 90 -7.92 11.48 -11.23
N SER A 91 -8.98 10.69 -11.37
CA SER A 91 -10.38 11.17 -11.33
C SER A 91 -10.79 11.70 -9.96
N ASN A 92 -10.07 11.32 -8.90
CA ASN A 92 -10.30 11.77 -7.53
C ASN A 92 -9.25 12.77 -7.03
N LYS A 93 -8.41 13.33 -7.91
CA LYS A 93 -7.28 14.21 -7.52
C LYS A 93 -7.69 15.52 -6.81
N ASP A 94 -8.93 15.96 -7.00
CA ASP A 94 -9.48 17.14 -6.32
C ASP A 94 -9.90 16.84 -4.88
N LYS A 95 -10.00 15.56 -4.50
CA LYS A 95 -10.22 15.10 -3.13
C LYS A 95 -8.90 14.98 -2.37
N TYR A 96 -8.99 14.79 -1.05
CA TYR A 96 -7.82 14.71 -0.18
C TYR A 96 -7.25 13.27 -0.13
N ILE A 97 -6.79 12.77 -1.28
CA ILE A 97 -6.35 11.37 -1.47
C ILE A 97 -4.86 11.13 -1.20
N TYR A 98 -4.05 12.18 -1.07
CA TYR A 98 -2.65 12.10 -0.65
C TYR A 98 -2.35 13.08 0.47
N TYR A 99 -1.54 12.66 1.44
CA TYR A 99 -1.02 13.55 2.47
C TYR A 99 -0.15 14.65 1.86
N LYS A 100 -0.15 15.84 2.47
CA LYS A 100 0.70 16.95 2.02
C LYS A 100 2.12 16.80 2.51
N THR A 101 2.26 16.30 3.74
CA THR A 101 3.52 16.26 4.50
C THR A 101 4.13 14.87 4.56
N ASP A 102 3.43 13.86 4.05
CA ASP A 102 3.85 12.48 4.01
C ASP A 102 3.81 11.89 2.59
N HIS A 103 4.50 10.78 2.39
CA HIS A 103 4.67 10.14 1.08
C HIS A 103 3.54 9.16 0.75
N HIS A 104 2.67 8.80 1.70
CA HIS A 104 1.55 7.88 1.48
C HIS A 104 0.32 8.59 0.88
N TRP A 105 -0.58 7.79 0.31
CA TRP A 105 -1.99 8.18 0.16
C TRP A 105 -2.64 8.37 1.54
N THR A 106 -3.77 9.07 1.59
CA THR A 106 -4.64 9.06 2.77
C THR A 106 -5.46 7.77 2.83
N THR A 107 -6.16 7.52 3.93
CA THR A 107 -7.13 6.42 4.04
C THR A 107 -8.23 6.54 2.98
N GLU A 108 -8.61 7.76 2.60
CA GLU A 108 -9.55 7.99 1.49
C GLU A 108 -8.93 7.61 0.13
N GLY A 109 -7.66 7.93 -0.12
CA GLY A 109 -6.96 7.48 -1.33
C GLY A 109 -6.85 5.95 -1.40
N ALA A 110 -6.50 5.32 -0.28
CA ALA A 110 -6.46 3.86 -0.15
C ALA A 110 -7.83 3.21 -0.38
N PHE A 111 -8.91 3.85 0.07
CA PHE A 111 -10.28 3.39 -0.13
C PHE A 111 -10.64 3.32 -1.62
N TYR A 112 -10.32 4.36 -2.42
CA TYR A 112 -10.58 4.31 -3.87
C TYR A 112 -9.77 3.21 -4.58
N ALA A 113 -8.51 3.00 -4.19
CA ALA A 113 -7.70 1.90 -4.72
C ALA A 113 -8.26 0.52 -4.34
N TYR A 114 -8.82 0.39 -3.12
CA TYR A 114 -9.53 -0.80 -2.66
C TYR A 114 -10.82 -1.06 -3.47
N GLU A 115 -11.61 -0.03 -3.76
CA GLU A 115 -12.80 -0.18 -4.59
C GLU A 115 -12.46 -0.71 -5.99
N ASP A 116 -11.38 -0.22 -6.58
CA ASP A 116 -10.91 -0.66 -7.88
C ASP A 116 -10.38 -2.09 -7.85
N LEU A 117 -9.61 -2.43 -6.81
CA LEU A 117 -9.06 -3.77 -6.60
C LEU A 117 -10.14 -4.86 -6.54
N GLY A 118 -11.31 -4.58 -5.98
CA GLY A 118 -12.43 -5.52 -5.93
C GLY A 118 -12.87 -6.04 -7.30
N LYS A 119 -12.75 -5.22 -8.35
CA LYS A 119 -13.07 -5.60 -9.73
C LYS A 119 -12.17 -6.71 -10.27
N TYR A 120 -10.92 -6.77 -9.78
CA TYR A 120 -9.94 -7.75 -10.21
C TYR A 120 -9.98 -9.01 -9.36
N MET A 121 -10.14 -8.86 -8.05
CA MET A 121 -10.11 -9.96 -7.07
C MET A 121 -11.47 -10.62 -6.82
N GLY A 122 -12.55 -10.09 -7.41
CA GLY A 122 -13.87 -10.71 -7.35
C GLY A 122 -14.58 -10.58 -6.00
N TYR A 123 -14.33 -9.49 -5.28
CA TYR A 123 -15.15 -9.09 -4.12
C TYR A 123 -15.93 -7.81 -4.43
N SER A 124 -17.06 -7.64 -3.75
CA SER A 124 -17.83 -6.39 -3.81
C SER A 124 -17.36 -5.46 -2.69
N PRO A 125 -16.78 -4.29 -2.99
CA PRO A 125 -16.34 -3.37 -1.96
C PRO A 125 -17.51 -2.90 -1.10
N LEU A 126 -17.32 -2.88 0.22
CA LEU A 126 -18.11 -2.04 1.11
C LEU A 126 -18.03 -0.58 0.66
N LYS A 127 -19.15 0.13 0.72
CA LYS A 127 -19.26 1.54 0.36
C LYS A 127 -18.75 2.41 1.51
N LYS A 128 -18.40 3.66 1.21
CA LYS A 128 -17.97 4.64 2.22
C LYS A 128 -18.99 4.81 3.37
N GLU A 129 -20.28 4.68 3.07
CA GLU A 129 -21.37 4.75 4.05
C GLU A 129 -21.43 3.56 5.02
N ASP A 130 -20.76 2.45 4.72
CA ASP A 130 -20.66 1.27 5.59
C ASP A 130 -19.59 1.42 6.68
N PHE A 131 -18.81 2.51 6.64
CA PHE A 131 -17.74 2.80 7.59
C PHE A 131 -18.10 3.94 8.53
N LYS A 132 -17.65 3.82 9.79
CA LYS A 132 -17.49 4.93 10.71
C LYS A 132 -16.13 5.57 10.46
N ILE A 133 -16.13 6.78 9.91
CA ILE A 133 -14.92 7.56 9.66
C ILE A 133 -14.58 8.34 10.93
N THR A 134 -13.41 8.07 11.50
CA THR A 134 -12.94 8.73 12.73
C THR A 134 -11.65 9.46 12.45
N LYS A 135 -11.63 10.77 12.71
CA LYS A 135 -10.40 11.56 12.77
C LYS A 135 -9.61 11.17 14.02
N VAL A 136 -8.43 10.56 13.83
CA VAL A 136 -7.56 10.13 14.93
C VAL A 136 -6.45 11.12 15.21
N SER A 137 -6.09 11.98 14.25
CA SER A 137 -5.18 13.10 14.47
C SER A 137 -5.44 14.23 13.47
N ASP A 138 -5.25 15.48 13.88
CA ASP A 138 -5.23 16.68 13.03
C ASP A 138 -3.85 17.38 13.00
N GLU A 139 -2.84 16.77 13.62
CA GLU A 139 -1.50 17.33 13.74
C GLU A 139 -0.44 16.37 13.18
N PHE A 140 -0.65 15.83 11.98
CA PHE A 140 0.32 14.91 11.36
C PHE A 140 1.33 15.66 10.49
N TYR A 141 2.61 15.56 10.87
CA TYR A 141 3.75 15.97 10.06
C TYR A 141 4.55 14.75 9.64
N GLY A 142 4.38 14.36 8.38
CA GLY A 142 4.95 13.13 7.85
C GLY A 142 6.44 13.14 7.56
N THR A 143 6.84 12.07 6.87
CA THR A 143 8.21 11.78 6.48
C THR A 143 8.78 12.85 5.55
N LEU A 144 7.95 13.36 4.62
CA LEU A 144 8.40 14.39 3.69
C LEU A 144 8.70 15.69 4.43
N TYR A 145 7.82 16.12 5.34
CA TYR A 145 8.06 17.30 6.17
C TYR A 145 9.33 17.19 7.01
N SER A 146 9.53 16.03 7.65
CA SER A 146 10.73 15.73 8.44
C SER A 146 12.03 15.86 7.63
N ARG A 147 12.01 15.45 6.35
CA ARG A 147 13.18 15.46 5.45
C ARG A 147 13.35 16.75 4.65
N SER A 148 12.31 17.58 4.54
CA SER A 148 12.26 18.69 3.59
C SER A 148 13.00 19.96 4.01
N GLY A 149 13.08 20.21 5.33
CA GLY A 149 13.51 21.50 5.88
C GLY A 149 12.44 22.60 5.84
N PHE A 150 11.32 22.45 5.13
CA PHE A 150 10.22 23.42 5.16
C PHE A 150 9.48 23.35 6.51
N ARG A 151 9.13 24.52 7.06
CA ARG A 151 8.49 24.64 8.38
C ARG A 151 7.16 25.40 8.38
N ASN A 152 6.86 26.15 7.32
CA ASN A 152 5.62 26.92 7.19
C ASN A 152 4.55 26.13 6.41
N ILE A 153 4.31 24.89 6.83
CA ILE A 153 3.33 23.99 6.19
C ILE A 153 2.33 23.57 7.26
N LYS A 154 1.04 23.52 6.91
CA LYS A 154 -0.01 23.05 7.82
C LYS A 154 0.10 21.53 7.99
N PRO A 155 -0.21 20.98 9.18
CA PRO A 155 -0.23 19.54 9.37
C PRO A 155 -1.36 18.89 8.57
N ASP A 156 -1.20 17.59 8.34
CA ASP A 156 -2.22 16.74 7.79
C ASP A 156 -3.16 16.19 8.88
N THR A 157 -4.33 15.72 8.46
CA THR A 157 -5.26 14.96 9.28
C THR A 157 -5.19 13.48 8.91
N ILE A 158 -5.19 12.58 9.92
CA ILE A 158 -5.32 11.14 9.73
C ILE A 158 -6.72 10.72 10.13
N GLU A 159 -7.38 9.99 9.23
CA GLU A 159 -8.67 9.35 9.45
C GLU A 159 -8.52 7.84 9.39
N VAL A 160 -9.31 7.12 10.18
CA VAL A 160 -9.45 5.66 10.10
C VAL A 160 -10.89 5.31 9.75
N TYR A 161 -11.03 4.28 8.93
CA TYR A 161 -12.31 3.80 8.42
C TYR A 161 -12.57 2.45 9.08
N THR A 162 -13.49 2.41 10.04
CA THR A 162 -13.86 1.18 10.75
C THR A 162 -15.22 0.71 10.27
N PRO A 163 -15.41 -0.56 9.89
CA PRO A 163 -16.74 -1.08 9.53
C PRO A 163 -17.76 -0.77 10.62
N LYS A 164 -18.99 -0.41 10.23
CA LYS A 164 -20.09 -0.20 11.17
C LYS A 164 -20.61 -1.51 11.74
N GLU A 165 -20.56 -2.58 10.95
CA GLU A 165 -20.83 -3.93 11.42
C GLU A 165 -19.68 -4.41 12.30
N GLU A 166 -20.01 -5.14 13.36
CA GLU A 166 -19.01 -5.64 14.30
C GLU A 166 -18.14 -6.71 13.63
N THR A 167 -16.84 -6.48 13.68
CA THR A 167 -15.82 -7.35 13.10
C THR A 167 -14.81 -7.74 14.16
N HIS A 168 -14.58 -9.04 14.32
CA HIS A 168 -13.53 -9.55 15.20
C HIS A 168 -12.26 -9.84 14.42
N TYR A 169 -11.12 -9.48 15.00
CA TYR A 169 -9.81 -9.70 14.41
C TYR A 169 -8.86 -10.30 15.42
N LYS A 170 -7.93 -11.14 14.95
CA LYS A 170 -6.70 -11.46 15.68
C LYS A 170 -5.52 -11.14 14.80
N VAL A 171 -4.66 -10.25 15.28
CA VAL A 171 -3.50 -9.75 14.56
C VAL A 171 -2.23 -10.19 15.29
N TRP A 172 -1.43 -11.01 14.64
CA TRP A 172 -0.16 -11.51 15.17
C TRP A 172 1.01 -10.90 14.41
N TYR A 173 1.99 -10.39 15.15
CA TYR A 173 3.22 -9.78 14.62
C TYR A 173 4.42 -10.68 14.93
N SER A 174 5.17 -11.09 13.90
CA SER A 174 6.22 -12.10 14.04
C SER A 174 7.42 -11.68 14.89
N ASP A 175 7.80 -10.41 14.78
CA ASP A 175 8.94 -9.81 15.46
C ASP A 175 8.62 -9.41 16.92
N GLU A 176 7.40 -8.94 17.18
CA GLU A 176 6.93 -8.69 18.55
C GLU A 176 6.57 -9.99 19.30
N LYS A 177 6.23 -11.06 18.56
CA LYS A 177 5.63 -12.30 19.08
C LYS A 177 4.39 -12.01 19.93
N LYS A 178 3.58 -11.05 19.50
CA LYS A 178 2.37 -10.58 20.20
C LYS A 178 1.15 -10.71 19.31
N GLU A 179 0.05 -11.09 19.94
CA GLU A 179 -1.30 -11.07 19.37
C GLU A 179 -2.06 -9.84 19.91
N ARG A 180 -2.93 -9.28 19.07
CA ARG A 180 -3.82 -8.15 19.39
C ARG A 180 -5.17 -8.33 18.71
N ASP A 181 -6.20 -7.70 19.26
CA ASP A 181 -7.55 -7.76 18.69
C ASP A 181 -7.81 -6.64 17.65
N SER A 182 -6.78 -5.90 17.25
CA SER A 182 -6.87 -4.78 16.31
C SER A 182 -5.55 -4.56 15.57
N PHE A 183 -5.64 -4.20 14.29
CA PHE A 183 -4.54 -3.66 13.49
C PHE A 183 -4.40 -2.14 13.61
N LEU A 184 -5.39 -1.46 14.22
CA LEU A 184 -5.32 -0.04 14.55
C LEU A 184 -4.69 0.15 15.92
N HIS A 185 -3.61 0.94 15.94
CA HIS A 185 -2.85 1.34 17.12
C HIS A 185 -3.12 2.82 17.40
N LEU A 186 -4.31 3.12 17.92
CA LEU A 186 -4.79 4.49 18.11
C LEU A 186 -3.87 5.31 19.03
N GLU A 187 -3.16 4.66 19.95
CA GLU A 187 -2.14 5.28 20.79
C GLU A 187 -1.02 5.96 19.97
N ASN A 188 -0.75 5.47 18.75
CA ASN A 188 0.27 6.02 17.86
C ASN A 188 -0.13 7.38 17.26
N ALA A 189 -1.40 7.79 17.35
CA ALA A 189 -1.85 9.11 16.92
C ALA A 189 -1.19 10.25 17.71
N ASN A 190 -0.61 9.96 18.87
CA ASN A 190 0.13 10.92 19.71
C ASN A 190 1.66 10.83 19.52
N LYS A 191 2.15 9.93 18.66
CA LYS A 191 3.59 9.80 18.37
C LYS A 191 4.03 10.77 17.28
N LYS A 192 5.34 10.82 17.03
CA LYS A 192 5.91 11.59 15.90
C LYS A 192 5.50 10.97 14.56
N ASP A 193 5.73 9.67 14.40
CA ASP A 193 5.29 8.92 13.23
C ASP A 193 3.86 8.42 13.45
N LYS A 194 2.89 9.28 13.14
CA LYS A 194 1.48 8.98 13.34
C LYS A 194 0.91 8.02 12.30
N TYR A 195 1.58 7.80 11.17
CA TYR A 195 1.11 6.82 10.17
C TYR A 195 1.15 5.39 10.74
N THR A 196 1.97 5.14 11.76
CA THR A 196 2.00 3.87 12.51
C THR A 196 0.71 3.56 13.27
N VAL A 197 -0.32 4.42 13.24
CA VAL A 197 -1.68 4.00 13.63
C VAL A 197 -2.14 2.76 12.87
N PHE A 198 -1.65 2.56 11.65
CA PHE A 198 -1.85 1.33 10.89
C PHE A 198 -0.71 0.35 11.17
N PHE A 199 -1.04 -0.81 11.72
CA PHE A 199 -0.13 -1.96 11.92
C PHE A 199 1.13 -1.68 12.74
N ASN A 200 1.21 -0.58 13.50
CA ASN A 200 2.36 -0.28 14.36
C ASN A 200 3.74 -0.24 13.66
N SER A 201 3.78 0.08 12.35
CA SER A 201 4.95 0.14 11.45
C SER A 201 4.94 -0.99 10.39
N ASN A 202 6.12 -1.30 9.83
CA ASN A 202 6.35 -2.44 8.95
C ASN A 202 6.96 -3.58 9.74
N HIS A 203 6.42 -4.78 9.55
CA HIS A 203 6.85 -6.00 10.21
C HIS A 203 7.23 -7.04 9.16
N PRO A 204 8.17 -7.98 9.47
CA PRO A 204 8.51 -9.06 8.56
C PRO A 204 7.29 -9.87 8.11
N LEU A 205 6.44 -10.25 9.07
CA LEU A 205 5.21 -10.99 8.83
C LEU A 205 4.13 -10.54 9.82
N VAL A 206 2.99 -10.13 9.28
CA VAL A 206 1.74 -9.94 10.04
C VAL A 206 0.75 -11.01 9.60
N LYS A 207 0.10 -11.68 10.57
CA LYS A 207 -1.01 -12.60 10.30
C LYS A 207 -2.28 -12.00 10.86
N ILE A 208 -3.32 -11.94 10.05
CA ILE A 208 -4.63 -11.41 10.43
C ILE A 208 -5.63 -12.54 10.25
N GLN A 209 -6.31 -12.92 11.31
CA GLN A 209 -7.51 -13.76 11.25
C GLN A 209 -8.72 -12.85 11.44
N THR A 210 -9.76 -13.06 10.63
CA THR A 210 -10.97 -12.22 10.63
C THR A 210 -12.20 -13.04 11.02
N GLY A 211 -13.31 -12.36 11.27
CA GLY A 211 -14.63 -13.01 11.45
C GLY A 211 -15.27 -13.50 10.14
N VAL A 212 -14.65 -13.28 8.98
CA VAL A 212 -15.19 -13.71 7.68
C VAL A 212 -15.05 -15.23 7.55
N ASN A 213 -16.15 -15.94 7.28
CA ASN A 213 -16.16 -17.40 7.16
C ASN A 213 -16.31 -17.86 5.69
N ASN A 214 -15.34 -17.49 4.84
CA ASN A 214 -15.31 -17.90 3.43
C ASN A 214 -14.08 -18.75 3.06
N HIS A 215 -13.21 -19.02 4.04
CA HIS A 215 -11.95 -19.77 3.92
C HIS A 215 -10.95 -19.18 2.92
N LYS A 216 -11.20 -17.98 2.40
CA LYS A 216 -10.28 -17.31 1.47
C LYS A 216 -9.08 -16.77 2.24
N ARG A 217 -7.89 -17.05 1.73
CA ARG A 217 -6.60 -16.68 2.31
C ARG A 217 -5.80 -15.83 1.34
N LEU A 218 -5.38 -14.66 1.80
CA LEU A 218 -4.64 -13.69 1.03
C LEU A 218 -3.20 -13.56 1.54
N LEU A 219 -2.23 -13.58 0.63
CA LEU A 219 -0.87 -13.11 0.91
C LEU A 219 -0.66 -11.74 0.26
N VAL A 220 -0.25 -10.75 1.03
CA VAL A 220 0.09 -9.40 0.57
C VAL A 220 1.60 -9.20 0.70
N ILE A 221 2.30 -9.10 -0.43
CA ILE A 221 3.73 -8.73 -0.49
C ILE A 221 3.82 -7.24 -0.74
N LYS A 222 4.36 -6.48 0.20
CA LYS A 222 4.04 -5.04 0.28
C LYS A 222 5.17 -4.12 0.70
N ASP A 223 4.96 -2.84 0.41
CA ASP A 223 5.54 -1.72 1.17
C ASP A 223 4.49 -1.06 2.11
N SER A 224 4.83 0.08 2.71
CA SER A 224 3.97 0.75 3.68
C SER A 224 2.68 1.35 3.11
N TYR A 225 2.48 1.43 1.79
CA TYR A 225 1.19 1.85 1.20
C TYR A 225 0.07 0.85 1.54
N ALA A 226 0.39 -0.43 1.63
CA ALA A 226 -0.62 -1.45 1.94
C ALA A 226 -1.21 -1.28 3.35
N ASN A 227 -0.49 -0.63 4.28
CA ASN A 227 -0.91 -0.54 5.68
C ASN A 227 -2.27 0.12 5.86
N SER A 228 -2.63 1.13 5.05
CA SER A 228 -3.95 1.77 5.09
C SER A 228 -4.98 1.15 4.15
N LEU A 229 -4.58 0.21 3.27
CA LEU A 229 -5.48 -0.48 2.34
C LEU A 229 -5.94 -1.85 2.89
N VAL A 230 -5.02 -2.64 3.46
CA VAL A 230 -5.33 -3.98 4.00
C VAL A 230 -6.46 -3.99 5.02
N PRO A 231 -6.67 -2.98 5.88
CA PRO A 231 -7.84 -2.92 6.76
C PRO A 231 -9.17 -3.14 6.02
N PHE A 232 -9.31 -2.64 4.79
CA PHE A 232 -10.52 -2.86 3.98
C PHE A 232 -10.67 -4.31 3.51
N LEU A 233 -9.56 -4.98 3.20
CA LEU A 233 -9.53 -6.37 2.76
C LEU A 233 -9.93 -7.36 3.86
N THR A 234 -9.85 -6.96 5.14
CA THR A 234 -10.28 -7.81 6.27
C THR A 234 -11.77 -8.13 6.26
N ASN A 235 -12.57 -7.40 5.48
CA ASN A 235 -14.00 -7.69 5.28
C ASN A 235 -14.26 -8.79 4.23
N HIS A 236 -13.22 -9.23 3.51
CA HIS A 236 -13.36 -10.11 2.33
C HIS A 236 -12.58 -11.42 2.42
N TYR A 237 -11.68 -11.55 3.39
CA TYR A 237 -10.79 -12.72 3.56
C TYR A 237 -10.85 -13.24 4.98
N SER A 238 -10.91 -14.57 5.13
CA SER A 238 -10.80 -15.23 6.44
C SER A 238 -9.43 -15.03 7.08
N GLU A 239 -8.36 -15.10 6.27
CA GLU A 239 -7.00 -14.85 6.75
C GLU A 239 -6.20 -14.00 5.76
N ILE A 240 -5.37 -13.11 6.30
CA ILE A 240 -4.45 -12.28 5.53
C ILE A 240 -3.06 -12.38 6.13
N TYR A 241 -2.08 -12.65 5.27
CA TYR A 241 -0.66 -12.67 5.60
C TYR A 241 -0.02 -11.46 4.92
N MET A 242 0.57 -10.54 5.67
CA MET A 242 1.32 -9.41 5.11
C MET A 242 2.80 -9.66 5.29
N VAL A 243 3.56 -9.63 4.18
CA VAL A 243 5.01 -9.79 4.18
C VAL A 243 5.66 -8.53 3.64
N ASP A 244 6.63 -8.01 4.37
CA ASP A 244 7.51 -6.93 3.92
C ASP A 244 8.90 -7.51 3.60
N PRO A 245 9.26 -7.65 2.31
CA PRO A 245 10.52 -8.28 1.91
C PRO A 245 11.78 -7.58 2.45
N ARG A 246 11.67 -6.32 2.89
CA ARG A 246 12.80 -5.60 3.51
C ARG A 246 13.20 -6.21 4.86
N TYR A 247 12.30 -6.95 5.50
CA TYR A 247 12.50 -7.52 6.83
C TYR A 247 12.26 -9.03 6.91
N TYR A 248 11.62 -9.64 5.90
CA TYR A 248 11.35 -11.08 5.85
C TYR A 248 12.41 -11.83 5.04
N THR A 249 13.11 -12.76 5.70
CA THR A 249 14.25 -13.49 5.10
C THR A 249 13.90 -14.91 4.64
N ASP A 250 12.79 -15.46 5.12
CA ASP A 250 12.35 -16.81 4.78
C ASP A 250 11.70 -16.86 3.38
N SER A 251 11.39 -18.06 2.91
CA SER A 251 10.78 -18.28 1.59
C SER A 251 9.31 -17.86 1.59
N ILE A 252 8.95 -16.92 0.72
CA ILE A 252 7.58 -16.41 0.61
C ILE A 252 6.71 -17.42 -0.12
N THR A 253 7.26 -18.15 -1.09
CA THR A 253 6.57 -19.27 -1.74
C THR A 253 6.26 -20.39 -0.75
N ASP A 254 7.18 -20.72 0.16
CA ASP A 254 6.90 -21.76 1.16
C ASP A 254 5.85 -21.29 2.16
N LEU A 255 5.86 -20.00 2.54
CA LEU A 255 4.79 -19.40 3.33
C LEU A 255 3.44 -19.52 2.61
N ALA A 256 3.37 -19.16 1.33
CA ALA A 256 2.13 -19.24 0.54
C ALA A 256 1.59 -20.68 0.48
N LYS A 257 2.46 -21.65 0.20
CA LYS A 257 2.11 -23.09 0.13
C LYS A 257 1.68 -23.66 1.47
N ALA A 258 2.45 -23.39 2.53
CA ALA A 258 2.19 -23.90 3.87
C ALA A 258 0.85 -23.42 4.44
N ASN A 259 0.39 -22.24 4.01
CA ASN A 259 -0.89 -21.68 4.42
C ASN A 259 -1.98 -21.84 3.35
N SER A 260 -1.70 -22.53 2.24
CA SER A 260 -2.57 -22.74 1.08
C SER A 260 -3.31 -21.47 0.64
N VAL A 261 -2.55 -20.42 0.40
CA VAL A 261 -3.05 -19.11 -0.03
C VAL A 261 -3.78 -19.22 -1.38
N ASP A 262 -4.95 -18.57 -1.47
CA ASP A 262 -5.81 -18.56 -2.66
C ASP A 262 -5.49 -17.39 -3.60
N ASP A 263 -5.15 -16.23 -3.02
CA ASP A 263 -4.81 -15.01 -3.74
C ASP A 263 -3.49 -14.40 -3.22
N ILE A 264 -2.63 -13.92 -4.12
CA ILE A 264 -1.44 -13.15 -3.79
C ILE A 264 -1.56 -11.75 -4.38
N LEU A 265 -1.35 -10.72 -3.57
CA LEU A 265 -1.31 -9.33 -3.99
C LEU A 265 0.09 -8.74 -3.74
N LEU A 266 0.78 -8.35 -4.81
CA LEU A 266 1.92 -7.46 -4.71
C LEU A 266 1.41 -6.01 -4.71
N LEU A 267 1.66 -5.25 -3.64
CA LEU A 267 1.21 -3.87 -3.48
C LEU A 267 2.36 -2.95 -3.11
N TYR A 268 2.75 -2.11 -4.07
CA TYR A 268 3.82 -1.14 -3.89
C TYR A 268 3.43 0.22 -4.45
N ASN A 269 4.03 1.28 -3.91
CA ASN A 269 4.07 2.56 -4.60
C ASN A 269 5.23 2.61 -5.60
N VAL A 270 5.09 3.46 -6.63
CA VAL A 270 6.06 3.59 -7.72
C VAL A 270 7.49 3.93 -7.26
N ASN A 271 7.65 4.82 -6.28
CA ASN A 271 8.98 5.20 -5.79
C ASN A 271 9.66 4.02 -5.08
N THR A 272 8.97 3.38 -4.14
CA THR A 272 9.52 2.23 -3.41
C THR A 272 9.77 1.05 -4.34
N PHE A 273 8.86 0.75 -5.26
CA PHE A 273 9.08 -0.31 -6.25
C PHE A 273 10.30 -0.05 -7.13
N SER A 274 10.58 1.21 -7.50
CA SER A 274 11.77 1.55 -8.29
C SER A 274 13.06 1.41 -7.48
N GLU A 275 13.07 1.86 -6.23
CA GLU A 275 14.26 2.00 -5.39
C GLU A 275 14.62 0.73 -4.59
N ASP A 276 13.63 -0.04 -4.13
CA ASP A 276 13.82 -1.14 -3.19
C ASP A 276 14.41 -2.39 -3.87
N ALA A 277 15.54 -2.88 -3.38
CA ALA A 277 16.20 -4.07 -3.90
C ALA A 277 15.65 -5.38 -3.31
N SER A 278 14.92 -5.33 -2.19
CA SER A 278 14.39 -6.52 -1.50
C SER A 278 13.36 -7.29 -2.31
N ILE A 279 12.71 -6.65 -3.29
CA ILE A 279 11.84 -7.32 -4.26
C ILE A 279 12.58 -8.43 -5.01
N ASN A 280 13.89 -8.25 -5.26
CA ASN A 280 14.69 -9.26 -5.95
C ASN A 280 14.93 -10.54 -5.11
N THR A 281 14.58 -10.54 -3.82
CA THR A 281 14.75 -11.70 -2.93
C THR A 281 13.47 -12.50 -2.76
N ILE A 282 12.36 -12.08 -3.37
CA ILE A 282 11.10 -12.82 -3.35
C ILE A 282 11.32 -14.15 -4.08
N ARG A 283 11.13 -15.26 -3.36
CA ARG A 283 11.31 -16.62 -3.86
C ARG A 283 10.29 -17.56 -3.27
#